data_AF-A0A6I6S954-F1
#
_entry.id   AF-A0A6I6S954-F1
#
_cell.length_a   1.000
_cell.length_b   1.000
_cell.length_c   1.000
_cell.angle_alpha   90.00
_cell.angle_beta   90.00
_cell.angle_gamma   90.00
#
_symmetry.space_group_name_H-M   'P 1'
#
loop_
_entity.id
_entity.type
_entity.pdbx_description
1 polymer ?
#
loop_
_entity_poly.entity_id
_entity_poly.type
_entity_poly.pdbx_seq_one_letter_code
_entity_poly.pdbx_strand_id
1 'polypeptide(L)'
;MTTAPVRPDAKPLDLQALRRLVGNPQLTAAEAAQVRDILTVTEARTQVEELIAERRARVLRMLAAARRIRPVARQTLQQPADTATRRTS
;
A
#
# COMPACT_ATOMS: atom_id res chain seq x y z
N MET A 1 5.91 18.62 -25.15
CA MET A 1 5.57 17.25 -24.76
C MET A 1 6.30 16.96 -23.46
N THR A 2 5.56 16.96 -22.35
CA THR A 2 6.08 16.94 -20.99
C THR A 2 6.66 15.57 -20.64
N THR A 3 7.97 15.52 -20.38
CA THR A 3 8.65 14.41 -19.72
C THR A 3 8.17 14.32 -18.28
N ALA A 4 7.42 13.27 -17.94
CA ALA A 4 7.07 12.95 -16.56
C ALA A 4 8.34 12.58 -15.77
N PRO A 5 8.55 13.09 -14.53
CA PRO A 5 9.70 12.69 -13.75
C PRO A 5 9.48 11.30 -13.14
N VAL A 6 10.43 10.42 -13.39
CA VAL A 6 10.68 9.20 -12.62
C VAL A 6 11.06 9.64 -11.19
N ARG A 7 10.31 9.24 -10.16
CA ARG A 7 10.74 9.33 -8.74
C ARG A 7 10.98 7.92 -8.20
N PRO A 8 12.23 7.42 -8.21
CA PRO A 8 12.64 6.40 -7.28
C PRO A 8 13.11 7.08 -5.98
N ASP A 9 13.41 6.28 -4.97
CA ASP A 9 14.28 6.62 -3.85
C ASP A 9 13.64 7.32 -2.63
N ALA A 10 13.12 6.49 -1.73
CA ALA A 10 13.60 6.59 -0.36
C ALA A 10 15.14 6.46 -0.43
N LYS A 11 15.89 7.42 0.14
CA LYS A 11 17.36 7.37 0.07
C LYS A 11 17.82 6.03 0.65
N PRO A 12 18.91 5.41 0.14
CA PRO A 12 19.41 4.13 0.66
C PRO A 12 19.60 4.11 2.20
N LEU A 13 19.91 5.27 2.77
CA LEU A 13 20.01 5.52 4.22
C LEU A 13 18.67 5.38 4.96
N ASP A 14 17.57 5.83 4.38
CA ASP A 14 16.23 5.78 4.98
C ASP A 14 15.70 4.33 5.04
N LEU A 15 15.96 3.55 3.99
CA LEU A 15 15.63 2.12 3.93
C LEU A 15 16.43 1.28 4.93
N GLN A 16 17.71 1.60 5.12
CA GLN A 16 18.56 0.90 6.08
C GLN A 16 18.16 1.24 7.53
N ALA A 17 17.82 2.50 7.80
CA ALA A 17 17.28 2.93 9.08
C ALA A 17 15.94 2.24 9.40
N LEU A 18 14.99 2.23 8.46
CA LEU A 18 13.71 1.54 8.61
C LEU A 18 13.90 0.05 8.89
N ARG A 19 14.78 -0.65 8.15
CA ARG A 19 15.06 -2.07 8.37
C ARG A 19 15.60 -2.39 9.77
N ARG A 20 16.34 -1.46 10.37
CA ARG A 20 16.91 -1.64 11.72
C ARG A 20 15.89 -1.35 12.82
N LEU A 21 14.96 -0.43 12.57
CA LEU A 21 14.02 0.06 13.57
C LEU A 21 12.68 -0.71 13.57
N VAL A 22 12.20 -1.13 12.39
CA VAL A 22 10.94 -1.85 12.27
C VAL A 22 11.06 -3.26 12.85
N GLY A 23 10.19 -3.58 13.81
CA GLY A 23 10.18 -4.88 14.49
C GLY A 23 11.06 -4.94 15.75
N ASN A 24 11.75 -3.86 16.10
CA ASN A 24 12.48 -3.78 17.37
C ASN A 24 11.49 -3.56 18.54
N PRO A 25 11.36 -4.51 19.49
CA PRO A 25 10.47 -4.35 20.64
C PRO A 25 10.95 -3.31 21.66
N GLN A 26 12.20 -2.86 21.55
CA GLN A 26 12.81 -1.83 22.42
C GLN A 26 12.89 -0.46 21.72
N LEU A 27 12.04 -0.21 20.72
CA LEU A 27 12.02 1.05 19.98
C LEU A 27 11.79 2.23 20.93
N THR A 28 12.74 3.17 20.97
CA THR A 28 12.61 4.38 21.79
C THR A 28 11.66 5.38 21.14
N ALA A 29 11.17 6.36 21.91
CA ALA A 29 10.30 7.41 21.40
C ALA A 29 10.96 8.26 20.29
N ALA A 30 12.28 8.50 20.40
CA ALA A 30 13.06 9.23 19.40
C ALA A 30 13.18 8.44 18.09
N GLU A 31 13.43 7.13 18.17
CA GLU A 31 13.48 6.24 17.00
C GLU A 31 12.09 6.09 16.35
N ALA A 32 11.02 6.04 17.15
CA ALA A 32 9.66 6.05 16.63
C ALA A 32 9.31 7.36 15.92
N ALA A 33 9.81 8.50 16.40
CA ALA A 33 9.69 9.78 15.70
C ALA A 33 10.44 9.75 14.36
N GLN A 34 11.68 9.27 14.35
CA GLN A 34 12.48 9.12 13.13
C GLN A 34 11.79 8.22 12.08
N VAL A 35 11.18 7.10 12.50
CA VAL A 35 10.40 6.24 11.60
C VAL A 35 9.21 6.99 11.01
N ARG A 36 8.46 7.74 11.82
CA ARG A 36 7.32 8.54 11.32
C ARG A 36 7.77 9.62 10.35
N ASP A 37 8.89 10.29 10.61
CA ASP A 37 9.44 11.32 9.74
C ASP A 37 9.83 10.74 8.39
N ILE A 38 10.53 9.59 8.38
CA ILE A 38 10.88 8.88 7.15
C ILE A 38 9.61 8.51 6.37
N LEU A 39 8.60 7.92 7.03
CA LEU A 39 7.35 7.53 6.38
C LEU A 39 6.56 8.73 5.84
N THR A 40 6.68 9.90 6.49
CA THR A 40 6.00 11.13 6.08
C THR A 40 6.71 11.77 4.88
N VAL A 41 8.04 11.93 4.95
CA VAL A 41 8.85 12.52 3.87
C VAL A 41 8.84 11.66 2.61
N THR A 42 8.79 10.33 2.76
CA THR A 42 8.72 9.41 1.63
C THR A 42 7.31 9.29 1.04
N GLU A 43 6.30 9.97 1.61
CA GLU A 43 4.89 9.84 1.20
C GLU A 43 4.44 8.36 1.20
N ALA A 44 5.02 7.54 2.09
CA ALA A 44 4.84 6.09 2.09
C ALA A 44 3.37 5.69 2.24
N ARG A 45 2.60 6.48 3.01
CA ARG A 45 1.14 6.30 3.14
C ARG A 45 0.44 6.41 1.78
N THR A 46 0.70 7.49 1.04
CA THR A 46 0.10 7.73 -0.28
C THR A 46 0.46 6.61 -1.25
N GLN A 47 1.72 6.18 -1.29
CA GLN A 47 2.16 5.08 -2.15
C GLN A 47 1.46 3.76 -1.81
N VAL A 48 1.26 3.46 -0.52
CA VAL A 48 0.53 2.26 -0.10
C VAL A 48 -0.95 2.35 -0.46
N GLU A 49 -1.59 3.51 -0.27
CA GLU A 49 -2.98 3.75 -0.66
C GLU A 49 -3.18 3.56 -2.17
N GLU A 50 -2.28 4.08 -3.00
CA GLU A 50 -2.27 3.87 -4.44
C GLU A 50 -2.11 2.38 -4.80
N LEU A 51 -1.17 1.68 -4.16
CA LEU A 51 -0.97 0.24 -4.39
C LEU A 51 -2.20 -0.59 -4.00
N ILE A 52 -2.88 -0.24 -2.91
CA ILE A 52 -4.14 -0.87 -2.49
C ILE A 52 -5.22 -0.62 -3.55
N ALA A 53 -5.36 0.62 -4.02
CA ALA A 53 -6.33 0.98 -5.04
C ALA A 53 -6.09 0.22 -6.37
N GLU A 54 -4.84 0.12 -6.82
CA GLU A 54 -4.45 -0.63 -8.01
C GLU A 54 -4.77 -2.12 -7.90
N ARG A 55 -4.42 -2.74 -6.76
CA ARG A 55 -4.69 -4.15 -6.48
C ARG A 55 -6.20 -4.42 -6.46
N ARG A 56 -6.98 -3.56 -5.80
CA ARG A 56 -8.44 -3.62 -5.79
C ARG A 56 -8.99 -3.56 -7.21
N ALA A 57 -8.57 -2.57 -8.00
CA ALA A 57 -9.03 -2.39 -9.37
C ALA A 57 -8.69 -3.61 -10.25
N ARG A 58 -7.51 -4.20 -10.06
CA ARG A 58 -7.10 -5.44 -10.76
C ARG A 58 -8.03 -6.61 -10.43
N VAL A 59 -8.30 -6.85 -9.15
CA VAL A 59 -9.18 -7.95 -8.71
C VAL A 59 -10.60 -7.76 -9.26
N LEU A 60 -11.14 -6.55 -9.20
CA LEU A 60 -12.47 -6.25 -9.73
C LEU A 60 -12.56 -6.50 -11.24
N ARG A 61 -11.52 -6.11 -12.02
CA ARG A 61 -11.45 -6.41 -13.46
C ARG A 61 -11.40 -7.92 -13.72
N MET A 62 -10.63 -8.68 -12.94
CA MET A 62 -10.57 -10.14 -13.08
C MET A 62 -11.91 -10.80 -12.79
N LEU A 63 -12.62 -10.38 -11.73
CA LEU A 63 -13.94 -10.90 -11.40
C LEU A 63 -14.98 -10.56 -12.48
N ALA A 64 -14.90 -9.36 -13.07
CA ALA A 64 -15.79 -8.94 -14.16
C ALA A 64 -15.53 -9.74 -15.46
N ALA A 65 -14.27 -9.99 -15.79
CA ALA A 65 -13.86 -10.72 -17.00
C ALA A 65 -14.10 -12.24 -16.90
N ALA A 66 -14.23 -12.79 -15.69
CA ALA A 66 -14.35 -14.21 -15.48
C ALA A 66 -15.74 -14.74 -15.89
N ARG A 67 -15.87 -15.13 -17.17
CA ARG A 67 -17.09 -15.71 -17.77
C ARG A 67 -17.62 -16.94 -17.03
N ARG A 68 -16.77 -17.68 -16.31
CA ARG A 68 -17.11 -18.90 -15.57
C ARG A 68 -17.49 -18.69 -14.10
N ILE A 69 -17.33 -17.48 -13.55
CA ILE A 69 -17.77 -17.23 -12.17
C ILE A 69 -19.27 -16.97 -12.20
N ARG A 70 -20.04 -17.77 -11.43
CA ARG A 70 -21.48 -17.57 -11.26
C ARG A 70 -21.75 -16.16 -10.71
N PRO A 71 -22.78 -15.44 -11.19
CA PRO A 71 -23.04 -14.04 -10.78
C PRO A 71 -23.11 -13.84 -9.25
N VAL A 72 -23.75 -14.77 -8.54
CA VAL A 72 -23.81 -14.79 -7.07
C VAL A 72 -22.43 -14.84 -6.43
N ALA A 73 -21.51 -15.66 -6.96
CA ALA A 73 -20.15 -15.76 -6.44
C ALA A 73 -19.33 -14.49 -6.72
N ARG A 74 -19.62 -13.74 -7.80
CA ARG A 74 -18.95 -12.45 -8.06
C ARG A 74 -19.31 -11.41 -7.01
N GLN A 75 -20.59 -11.30 -6.64
CA GLN A 75 -21.04 -10.40 -5.58
C GLN A 75 -20.42 -10.76 -4.23
N THR A 76 -20.41 -12.05 -3.87
CA THR A 76 -19.80 -12.52 -2.62
C THR A 76 -18.29 -12.27 -2.59
N LEU A 77 -17.58 -12.31 -3.72
CA LEU A 77 -16.14 -12.03 -3.79
C LEU A 77 -15.81 -10.52 -3.82
N GLN A 78 -16.74 -9.67 -4.27
CA GLN A 78 -16.58 -8.21 -4.23
C GLN A 78 -16.61 -7.66 -2.81
N GLN A 79 -17.48 -8.18 -1.93
CA GLN A 79 -17.61 -7.65 -0.58
C GLN A 79 -16.35 -7.80 0.31
N PRO A 80 -15.63 -8.93 0.30
CA PRO A 80 -14.35 -9.05 0.99
C PRO A 80 -13.28 -8.11 0.42
N ALA A 81 -13.22 -7.93 -0.91
CA ALA A 81 -12.27 -7.02 -1.53
C ALA A 81 -12.53 -5.56 -1.12
N ASP A 82 -13.80 -5.16 -1.00
CA ASP A 82 -14.18 -3.82 -0.52
C ASP A 82 -13.96 -3.65 0.98
N THR A 83 -14.35 -4.64 1.78
CA THR A 83 -14.17 -4.60 3.24
C THR A 83 -12.70 -4.59 3.64
N ALA A 84 -11.87 -5.40 3.00
CA ALA A 84 -10.44 -5.49 3.29
C ALA A 84 -9.67 -4.21 2.94
N THR A 85 -10.18 -3.42 1.99
CA THR A 85 -9.51 -2.20 1.51
C THR A 85 -10.04 -0.91 2.13
N ARG A 86 -11.26 -0.91 2.69
CA ARG A 86 -11.82 0.23 3.45
C ARG A 86 -11.38 0.28 4.92
N ARG A 87 -10.99 -0.85 5.51
CA ARG A 87 -10.66 -0.93 6.95
C ARG A 87 -9.41 -0.13 7.35
N THR A 88 -8.60 0.30 6.38
CA THR A 88 -7.32 0.97 6.58
C THR A 88 -7.36 2.48 6.35
N SER A 89 -8.52 3.06 6.02
CA SER A 89 -8.68 4.51 5.83
C SER A 89 -9.00 5.23 7.15
#